data_AF-A0A940FTC9-F1
#
_entry.id   AF-A0A940FTC9-F1
#
_cell.length_a   1.000
_cell.length_b   1.000
_cell.length_c   1.000
_cell.angle_alpha   90.00
_cell.angle_beta   90.00
_cell.angle_gamma   90.00
#
_symmetry.space_group_name_H-M   'P 1'
#
loop_
_entity.id
_entity.type
_entity.pdbx_description
1 polymer ?
#
loop_
_entity_poly.entity_id
_entity_poly.type
_entity_poly.pdbx_seq_one_letter_code
_entity_poly.pdbx_strand_id
1 'polypeptide(L)'
;NARSAYIIKISIDKKNKSVKVVPELKMIDSTVKSDSATDIVVKKWSDRADKNYAAQGFDPLRIVLQKGDSLEGREIYTRTGSTNLTDIIIKSMQFACPDADMVINNSGSMRLDDILYPPVSEYDLLRTLPFGGSIREVEMKGELIKQILKVGEENKGEGGYLHYGPMLTIDPDKTYRVGIIDYLLTGSEMNLQFLKPDNPLITKVYPEVTDKNDPRSDIRLAIIRYLTK
;
A
#
# COMPACT_ATOMS: atom_id res chain seq x y z
N ASN A 1 -3.86 -0.36 16.41
CA ASN A 1 -4.66 -0.50 17.65
C ASN A 1 -4.81 -1.95 18.00
N ALA A 2 -4.42 -2.34 19.22
CA ALA A 2 -4.61 -3.71 19.68
C ALA A 2 -6.12 -3.99 19.76
N ARG A 3 -6.57 -5.07 19.13
CA ARG A 3 -7.98 -5.52 19.20
C ARG A 3 -8.23 -6.46 20.38
N SER A 4 -7.16 -7.05 20.90
CA SER A 4 -7.19 -7.96 22.04
C SER A 4 -5.85 -7.96 22.77
N ALA A 5 -5.86 -8.47 24.00
CA ALA A 5 -4.68 -8.72 24.81
C ALA A 5 -4.80 -10.10 25.46
N TYR A 6 -3.72 -10.88 25.42
CA TYR A 6 -3.63 -12.10 26.22
C TYR A 6 -3.24 -11.75 27.66
N ILE A 7 -4.04 -12.21 28.60
CA ILE A 7 -3.77 -12.11 30.04
C ILE A 7 -3.46 -13.52 30.53
N ILE A 8 -2.22 -13.76 30.94
CA ILE A 8 -1.78 -15.06 31.45
C ILE A 8 -1.61 -14.97 32.95
N LYS A 9 -2.51 -15.61 33.70
CA LYS A 9 -2.43 -15.70 35.16
C LYS A 9 -1.66 -16.96 35.55
N ILE A 10 -0.53 -16.80 36.23
CA ILE A 10 0.32 -17.90 36.68
C ILE A 10 0.27 -17.95 38.21
N SER A 11 -0.04 -19.12 38.75
CA SER A 11 0.01 -19.39 40.19
C SER A 11 1.03 -20.49 40.45
N ILE A 12 2.00 -20.22 41.33
CA ILE A 12 3.11 -21.14 41.65
C ILE A 12 3.00 -21.56 43.11
N ASP A 13 2.82 -22.86 43.34
CA ASP A 13 2.93 -23.47 44.66
C ASP A 13 4.34 -24.03 44.84
N LYS A 14 5.16 -23.30 45.59
CA LYS A 14 6.56 -23.66 45.84
C LYS A 14 6.70 -24.88 46.75
N LYS A 15 5.72 -25.15 47.62
CA LYS A 15 5.77 -26.27 48.59
C LYS A 15 5.49 -27.58 47.88
N ASN A 16 4.44 -27.60 47.06
CA ASN A 16 4.05 -28.78 46.30
C ASN A 16 4.72 -28.87 44.93
N LYS A 17 5.59 -27.90 44.59
CA LYS A 17 6.29 -27.78 43.31
C LYS A 17 5.33 -27.85 42.11
N SER A 18 4.16 -27.21 42.23
CA SER A 18 3.14 -27.21 41.18
C SER A 18 2.92 -25.81 40.63
N VAL A 19 2.51 -25.75 39.36
CA VAL A 19 2.22 -24.51 38.64
C VAL A 19 0.87 -24.64 37.96
N LYS A 20 0.03 -23.61 38.10
CA LYS A 20 -1.23 -23.47 37.38
C LYS A 20 -1.13 -22.26 36.45
N VAL A 21 -1.45 -22.46 35.18
CA VAL A 21 -1.47 -21.41 34.16
C VAL A 21 -2.91 -21.27 33.66
N VAL A 22 -3.44 -20.05 33.69
CA VAL A 22 -4.79 -19.73 33.21
C VAL A 22 -4.68 -18.59 32.18
N PRO A 23 -4.67 -18.91 30.87
CA PRO A 23 -4.70 -17.91 29.82
C PRO A 23 -6.13 -17.37 29.60
N GLU A 24 -6.23 -16.09 29.28
CA GLU A 24 -7.48 -15.39 28.95
C GLU A 24 -7.21 -14.47 27.76
N LEU A 25 -8.02 -14.58 26.70
CA LEU A 25 -8.01 -13.60 25.61
C LEU A 25 -9.02 -12.50 25.95
N LYS A 26 -8.53 -11.31 26.28
CA LYS A 26 -9.37 -10.16 26.58
C LYS A 26 -9.50 -9.29 25.33
N MET A 27 -10.72 -9.13 24.84
CA MET A 27 -11.01 -8.16 23.77
C MET A 27 -10.85 -6.73 24.31
N ILE A 28 -10.22 -5.87 23.50
CA ILE A 28 -10.11 -4.43 23.78
C ILE A 28 -11.25 -3.76 23.00
N ASP A 29 -12.38 -3.61 23.67
CA ASP A 29 -13.62 -3.03 23.15
C ASP A 29 -14.13 -1.91 24.06
N SER A 30 -15.35 -1.43 23.85
CA SER A 30 -15.96 -0.34 24.64
C SER A 30 -16.14 -0.67 26.12
N THR A 31 -15.94 -1.91 26.56
CA THR A 31 -15.94 -2.28 27.99
C THR A 31 -14.63 -1.92 28.70
N VAL A 32 -13.54 -1.72 27.94
CA VAL A 32 -12.25 -1.27 28.48
C VAL A 32 -12.22 0.25 28.48
N LYS A 33 -12.24 0.85 29.68
CA LYS A 33 -12.16 2.31 29.81
C LYS A 33 -10.78 2.81 29.40
N SER A 34 -10.74 3.89 28.63
CA SER A 34 -9.51 4.60 28.34
C SER A 34 -8.92 5.24 29.59
N ASP A 35 -7.59 5.27 29.65
CA ASP A 35 -6.85 5.99 30.69
C ASP A 35 -6.65 7.45 30.26
N SER A 36 -7.12 8.39 31.09
CA SER A 36 -7.14 9.81 30.71
C SER A 36 -5.74 10.41 30.50
N ALA A 37 -4.74 9.95 31.24
CA ALA A 37 -3.37 10.43 31.07
C ALA A 37 -2.78 9.96 29.72
N THR A 38 -3.03 8.70 29.38
CA THR A 38 -2.65 8.10 28.09
C THR A 38 -3.38 8.79 26.93
N ASP A 39 -4.68 9.04 27.06
CA ASP A 39 -5.48 9.70 26.03
C ASP A 39 -4.96 11.09 25.67
N ILE A 40 -4.51 11.87 26.66
CA ILE A 40 -3.90 13.19 26.43
C ILE A 40 -2.64 13.06 25.55
N VAL A 41 -1.81 12.03 25.81
CA VAL A 41 -0.59 11.78 25.03
C VAL A 41 -0.94 11.31 23.62
N VAL A 42 -1.90 10.39 23.48
CA VAL A 42 -2.39 9.91 22.18
C VAL A 42 -2.91 11.08 21.36
N LYS A 43 -3.79 11.91 21.94
CA LYS A 43 -4.37 13.08 21.27
C LYS A 43 -3.28 14.04 20.77
N LYS A 44 -2.27 14.32 21.57
CA LYS A 44 -1.14 15.18 21.17
C LYS A 44 -0.46 14.67 19.89
N TRP A 45 -0.23 13.36 19.79
CA TRP A 45 0.43 12.77 18.62
C TRP A 45 -0.51 12.66 17.42
N SER A 46 -1.79 12.32 17.62
CA SER A 46 -2.83 12.34 16.58
C SER A 46 -2.99 13.74 15.98
N ASP A 47 -3.13 14.78 16.80
CA ASP A 47 -3.25 16.16 16.33
C ASP A 47 -2.03 16.60 15.49
N ARG A 48 -0.83 16.09 15.81
CA ARG A 48 0.38 16.35 15.03
C ARG A 48 0.37 15.60 13.71
N ALA A 49 -0.07 14.35 13.71
CA ALA A 49 -0.23 13.55 12.49
C ALA A 49 -1.25 14.20 11.54
N ASP A 50 -2.42 14.59 12.05
CA ASP A 50 -3.49 15.22 11.27
C ASP A 50 -3.02 16.51 10.60
N LYS A 51 -2.28 17.36 11.33
CA LYS A 51 -1.67 18.56 10.76
C LYS A 51 -0.67 18.25 9.64
N ASN A 52 0.13 17.19 9.79
CA ASN A 52 1.08 16.78 8.76
C ASN A 52 0.39 16.20 7.52
N TYR A 53 -0.72 15.47 7.70
CA TYR A 53 -1.53 14.98 6.58
C TYR A 53 -2.21 16.14 5.83
N ALA A 54 -2.79 17.09 6.57
CA ALA A 54 -3.39 18.29 5.99
C ALA A 54 -2.38 19.14 5.21
N ALA A 55 -1.15 19.32 5.72
CA ALA A 55 -0.08 20.01 5.00
C ALA A 55 0.33 19.29 3.69
N GLN A 56 0.14 17.98 3.62
CA GLN A 56 0.34 17.20 2.42
C GLN A 56 -0.85 17.25 1.45
N GLY A 57 -2.01 17.77 1.87
CA GLY A 57 -3.21 17.90 1.05
C GLY A 57 -4.23 16.79 1.27
N PHE A 58 -4.10 16.02 2.37
CA PHE A 58 -5.03 14.96 2.73
C PHE A 58 -5.95 15.40 3.87
N ASP A 59 -7.19 14.91 3.86
CA ASP A 59 -8.14 15.01 4.95
C ASP A 59 -8.36 13.61 5.55
N PRO A 60 -7.66 13.24 6.64
CA PRO A 60 -7.73 11.90 7.23
C PRO A 60 -9.14 11.43 7.58
N LEU A 61 -10.06 12.36 7.87
CA LEU A 61 -11.44 12.04 8.27
C LEU A 61 -12.39 11.94 7.08
N ARG A 62 -11.97 12.39 5.89
CA ARG A 62 -12.78 12.32 4.69
C ARG A 62 -12.99 10.87 4.27
N ILE A 63 -14.26 10.49 4.14
CA ILE A 63 -14.66 9.19 3.62
C ILE A 63 -14.57 9.20 2.10
N VAL A 64 -13.83 8.24 1.54
CA VAL A 64 -13.61 8.04 0.10
C VAL A 64 -14.38 6.84 -0.46
N LEU A 65 -14.82 5.92 0.40
CA LEU A 65 -15.71 4.82 0.03
C LEU A 65 -16.73 4.60 1.14
N GLN A 66 -17.97 5.03 0.92
CA GLN A 66 -19.01 5.01 1.96
C GLN A 66 -19.57 3.60 2.22
N LYS A 67 -19.73 2.79 1.16
CA LYS A 67 -20.31 1.44 1.17
C LYS A 67 -19.63 0.61 0.07
N GLY A 68 -19.71 -0.71 0.18
CA GLY A 68 -19.15 -1.64 -0.79
C GLY A 68 -18.64 -2.91 -0.10
N ASP A 69 -17.91 -3.72 -0.84
CA ASP A 69 -17.23 -4.88 -0.28
C ASP A 69 -16.03 -4.46 0.57
N SER A 70 -15.68 -5.30 1.55
CA SER A 70 -14.45 -5.12 2.32
C SER A 70 -13.22 -5.30 1.43
N LEU A 71 -12.21 -4.46 1.56
CA LEU A 71 -10.99 -4.50 0.75
C LEU A 71 -9.92 -5.36 1.41
N GLU A 72 -9.49 -6.42 0.73
CA GLU A 72 -8.50 -7.37 1.22
C GLU A 72 -7.08 -6.83 1.04
N GLY A 73 -6.42 -6.50 2.16
CA GLY A 73 -5.07 -5.96 2.18
C GLY A 73 -4.08 -6.72 3.04
N ARG A 74 -4.42 -7.95 3.48
CA ARG A 74 -3.47 -8.80 4.22
C ARG A 74 -2.34 -9.23 3.30
N GLU A 75 -1.11 -9.15 3.81
CA GLU A 75 0.09 -9.33 3.00
C GLU A 75 0.20 -10.74 2.39
N ILE A 76 -0.37 -11.74 3.07
CA ILE A 76 -0.44 -13.12 2.57
C ILE A 76 -1.15 -13.23 1.23
N TYR A 77 -2.09 -12.34 0.93
CA TYR A 77 -2.81 -12.30 -0.35
C TYR A 77 -2.17 -11.28 -1.30
N THR A 78 -1.94 -10.05 -0.84
CA THR A 78 -1.46 -8.98 -1.73
C THR A 78 -0.06 -9.24 -2.29
N ARG A 79 0.78 -10.03 -1.60
CA ARG A 79 2.11 -10.42 -2.10
C ARG A 79 2.11 -11.68 -2.97
N THR A 80 0.96 -12.33 -3.18
CA THR A 80 0.88 -13.61 -3.90
C THR A 80 -0.13 -13.61 -5.04
N GLY A 81 -1.03 -12.63 -5.09
CA GLY A 81 -2.02 -12.48 -6.14
C GLY A 81 -2.82 -11.20 -6.00
N SER A 82 -3.68 -10.96 -6.99
CA SER A 82 -4.58 -9.81 -7.00
C SER A 82 -5.70 -9.96 -5.98
N THR A 83 -6.04 -8.86 -5.32
CA THR A 83 -7.22 -8.69 -4.46
C THR A 83 -8.06 -7.52 -4.97
N ASN A 84 -9.26 -7.35 -4.43
CA ASN A 84 -10.08 -6.18 -4.75
C ASN A 84 -9.40 -4.84 -4.36
N LEU A 85 -8.53 -4.82 -3.34
CA LEU A 85 -7.73 -3.66 -3.00
C LEU A 85 -6.67 -3.35 -4.08
N THR A 86 -5.91 -4.37 -4.49
CA THR A 86 -4.85 -4.19 -5.49
C THR A 86 -5.43 -3.80 -6.85
N ASP A 87 -6.60 -4.34 -7.19
CA ASP A 87 -7.34 -3.98 -8.41
C ASP A 87 -7.74 -2.50 -8.41
N ILE A 88 -8.21 -1.98 -7.27
CA ILE A 88 -8.53 -0.55 -7.14
C ILE A 88 -7.27 0.29 -7.34
N ILE A 89 -6.13 -0.11 -6.75
CA ILE A 89 -4.86 0.61 -6.89
C ILE A 89 -4.44 0.66 -8.36
N ILE A 90 -4.43 -0.47 -9.06
CA ILE A 90 -4.08 -0.53 -10.48
C ILE A 90 -5.04 0.29 -11.35
N LYS A 91 -6.35 0.18 -11.13
CA LYS A 91 -7.34 1.00 -11.85
C LYS A 91 -7.17 2.50 -11.58
N SER A 92 -6.75 2.87 -10.37
CA SER A 92 -6.46 4.26 -10.00
C SER A 92 -5.22 4.78 -10.70
N MET A 93 -4.18 3.95 -10.83
CA MET A 93 -2.99 4.29 -11.61
C MET A 93 -3.30 4.43 -13.11
N GLN A 94 -4.12 3.54 -13.68
CA GLN A 94 -4.59 3.66 -15.07
C GLN A 94 -5.38 4.95 -15.29
N PHE A 95 -6.23 5.31 -14.33
CA PHE A 95 -6.95 6.59 -14.35
C PHE A 95 -6.01 7.79 -14.30
N ALA A 96 -4.93 7.72 -13.52
CA ALA A 96 -3.93 8.77 -13.43
C ALA A 96 -3.05 8.90 -14.68
N CYS A 97 -2.79 7.79 -15.38
CA CYS A 97 -1.95 7.71 -16.57
C CYS A 97 -2.77 7.26 -17.80
N PRO A 98 -3.67 8.10 -18.35
CA PRO A 98 -4.56 7.71 -19.43
C PRO A 98 -3.83 7.37 -20.75
N ASP A 99 -2.61 7.86 -20.93
CA ASP A 99 -1.77 7.59 -22.10
C ASP A 99 -0.88 6.34 -21.94
N ALA A 100 -0.84 5.74 -20.75
CA ALA A 100 0.00 4.57 -20.51
C ALA A 100 -0.67 3.31 -21.07
N ASP A 101 0.10 2.50 -21.79
CA ASP A 101 -0.32 1.18 -22.28
C ASP A 101 -0.55 0.22 -21.11
N MET A 102 0.24 0.36 -20.04
CA MET A 102 0.18 -0.45 -18.83
C MET A 102 0.66 0.34 -17.61
N VAL A 103 0.17 -0.04 -16.42
CA VAL A 103 0.71 0.45 -15.16
C VAL A 103 1.23 -0.68 -14.28
N ILE A 104 2.23 -0.40 -13.44
CA ILE A 104 2.89 -1.37 -12.56
C ILE A 104 3.09 -0.77 -11.16
N ASN A 105 2.73 -1.53 -10.14
CA ASN A 105 3.02 -1.25 -8.73
C ASN A 105 3.60 -2.49 -8.04
N ASN A 106 4.51 -2.31 -7.08
CA ASN A 106 5.00 -3.41 -6.23
C ASN A 106 4.13 -3.59 -4.99
N SER A 107 4.13 -4.80 -4.43
CA SER A 107 3.35 -5.13 -3.23
C SER A 107 3.91 -4.52 -1.96
N GLY A 108 5.21 -4.27 -1.91
CA GLY A 108 5.93 -3.70 -0.78
C GLY A 108 5.55 -2.25 -0.48
N SER A 109 4.99 -1.53 -1.45
CA SER A 109 4.40 -0.21 -1.22
C SER A 109 3.16 -0.28 -0.32
N MET A 110 2.46 -1.42 -0.30
CA MET A 110 1.28 -1.66 0.53
C MET A 110 1.67 -2.25 1.89
N ARG A 111 1.27 -1.59 2.99
CA ARG A 111 1.68 -1.91 4.37
C ARG A 111 0.52 -2.15 5.34
N LEU A 112 -0.68 -2.35 4.81
CA LEU A 112 -1.92 -2.46 5.59
C LEU A 112 -1.96 -3.68 6.53
N ASP A 113 -1.64 -4.86 5.99
CA ASP A 113 -1.78 -6.19 6.62
C ASP A 113 -3.10 -6.42 7.39
N ASP A 114 -4.22 -5.99 6.80
CA ASP A 114 -5.56 -6.06 7.38
C ASP A 114 -6.62 -5.95 6.26
N ILE A 115 -7.89 -6.05 6.63
CA ILE A 115 -9.03 -5.81 5.75
C ILE A 115 -9.62 -4.41 6.05
N LEU A 116 -9.86 -3.61 5.00
CA LEU A 116 -10.60 -2.35 5.13
C LEU A 116 -12.09 -2.62 5.01
N TYR A 117 -12.86 -2.29 6.04
CA TYR A 117 -14.32 -2.36 6.01
C TYR A 117 -14.88 -0.96 5.77
N PRO A 118 -15.80 -0.76 4.81
CA PRO A 118 -16.46 0.52 4.64
C PRO A 118 -17.18 0.99 5.93
N PRO A 119 -17.20 2.29 6.21
CA PRO A 119 -16.65 3.38 5.40
C PRO A 119 -15.11 3.43 5.43
N VAL A 120 -14.50 3.64 4.25
CA VAL A 120 -13.03 3.81 4.10
C VAL A 120 -12.71 5.29 4.02
N SER A 121 -11.73 5.73 4.83
CA SER A 121 -11.26 7.11 4.91
C SER A 121 -9.97 7.36 4.12
N GLU A 122 -9.58 8.61 3.92
CA GLU A 122 -8.24 8.92 3.40
C GLU A 122 -7.15 8.44 4.36
N TYR A 123 -7.40 8.39 5.68
CA TYR A 123 -6.47 7.80 6.65
C TYR A 123 -6.23 6.31 6.38
N ASP A 124 -7.25 5.57 5.97
CA ASP A 124 -7.10 4.16 5.58
C ASP A 124 -6.20 4.00 4.36
N LEU A 125 -6.28 4.92 3.39
CA LEU A 125 -5.38 4.92 2.24
C LEU A 125 -3.95 5.32 2.65
N LEU A 126 -3.81 6.32 3.52
CA LEU A 126 -2.52 6.78 4.06
C LEU A 126 -1.78 5.65 4.78
N ARG A 127 -2.45 4.85 5.61
CA ARG A 127 -1.81 3.70 6.27
C ARG A 127 -1.64 2.49 5.34
N THR A 128 -2.43 2.40 4.27
CA THR A 128 -2.27 1.34 3.26
C THR A 128 -1.03 1.58 2.41
N LEU A 129 -0.79 2.82 1.96
CA LEU A 129 0.36 3.23 1.15
C LEU A 129 1.16 4.32 1.90
N PRO A 130 1.83 3.99 3.02
CA PRO A 130 2.44 4.99 3.91
C PRO A 130 3.56 5.79 3.26
N PHE A 131 4.20 5.24 2.24
CA PHE A 131 5.27 5.92 1.50
C PHE A 131 4.73 6.88 0.44
N GLY A 132 3.48 6.70 -0.03
CA GLY A 132 2.97 7.40 -1.21
C GLY A 132 3.84 7.10 -2.42
N GLY A 133 4.34 8.15 -3.07
CA GLY A 133 5.19 8.08 -4.25
C GLY A 133 4.45 8.52 -5.51
N SER A 134 5.18 9.20 -6.38
CA SER A 134 4.67 9.65 -7.67
C SER A 134 4.54 8.46 -8.64
N ILE A 135 3.59 8.56 -9.56
CA ILE A 135 3.47 7.65 -10.70
C ILE A 135 4.27 8.26 -11.85
N ARG A 136 5.41 7.66 -12.16
CA ARG A 136 6.28 8.05 -13.27
C ARG A 136 5.81 7.39 -14.55
N GLU A 137 5.89 8.11 -15.65
CA GLU A 137 5.68 7.54 -16.98
C GLU A 137 7.01 7.38 -17.69
N VAL A 138 7.21 6.23 -18.31
CA VAL A 138 8.43 5.90 -19.06
C VAL A 138 8.06 5.17 -20.34
N GLU A 139 8.82 5.37 -21.41
CA GLU A 139 8.78 4.50 -22.57
C GLU A 139 9.88 3.46 -22.45
N MET A 140 9.51 2.19 -22.58
CA MET A 140 10.47 1.08 -22.53
C MET A 140 10.16 -0.03 -23.53
N LYS A 141 11.20 -0.78 -23.90
CA LYS A 141 11.05 -1.96 -24.76
C LYS A 141 10.27 -3.08 -24.07
N GLY A 142 9.47 -3.80 -24.85
CA GLY A 142 8.70 -4.94 -24.36
C GLY A 142 9.59 -6.04 -23.77
N GLU A 143 10.83 -6.17 -24.23
CA GLU A 143 11.83 -7.05 -23.61
C GLU A 143 12.07 -6.70 -22.14
N LEU A 144 12.25 -5.42 -21.82
CA LEU A 144 12.42 -4.98 -20.43
C LEU A 144 11.15 -5.23 -19.61
N ILE A 145 9.97 -5.00 -20.19
CA ILE A 145 8.70 -5.29 -19.51
C ILE A 145 8.60 -6.79 -19.18
N LYS A 146 8.91 -7.68 -20.12
CA LYS A 146 8.92 -9.13 -19.87
C LYS A 146 9.88 -9.51 -18.75
N GLN A 147 11.06 -8.90 -18.72
CA GLN A 147 12.02 -9.12 -17.64
C GLN A 147 11.46 -8.65 -16.29
N ILE A 148 10.87 -7.45 -16.23
CA ILE A 148 10.24 -6.90 -15.01
C ILE A 148 9.14 -7.84 -14.50
N LEU A 149 8.21 -8.25 -15.37
CA LEU A 149 7.09 -9.11 -14.98
C LEU A 149 7.54 -10.50 -14.56
N LYS A 150 8.58 -11.06 -15.20
CA LYS A 150 9.20 -12.32 -14.79
C LYS A 150 9.75 -12.22 -13.36
N VAL A 151 10.51 -11.17 -13.07
CA VAL A 151 11.04 -10.94 -11.71
C VAL A 151 9.90 -10.71 -10.71
N GLY A 152 8.83 -10.02 -11.11
CA GLY A 152 7.63 -9.85 -10.29
C GLY A 152 7.00 -11.17 -9.85
N GLU A 153 6.90 -12.16 -10.75
CA GLU A 153 6.40 -13.49 -10.39
C GLU A 153 7.40 -14.27 -9.54
N GLU A 154 8.71 -14.12 -9.77
CA GLU A 154 9.76 -14.73 -8.92
C GLU A 154 9.76 -14.16 -7.49
N ASN A 155 9.28 -12.92 -7.30
CA ASN A 155 9.14 -12.26 -6.01
C ASN A 155 7.82 -12.61 -5.27
N LYS A 156 7.11 -13.67 -5.67
CA LYS A 156 5.87 -14.09 -5.01
C LYS A 156 6.09 -14.38 -3.52
N GLY A 157 5.27 -13.75 -2.66
CA GLY A 157 5.39 -13.77 -1.21
C GLY A 157 6.22 -12.62 -0.64
N GLU A 158 6.95 -11.89 -1.48
CA GLU A 158 7.81 -10.78 -1.09
C GLU A 158 7.24 -9.41 -1.49
N GLY A 159 7.87 -8.33 -1.02
CA GLY A 159 7.47 -6.97 -1.36
C GLY A 159 7.62 -6.66 -2.86
N GLY A 160 8.54 -7.32 -3.53
CA GLY A 160 8.77 -7.15 -4.96
C GLY A 160 7.74 -7.82 -5.88
N TYR A 161 6.71 -8.49 -5.34
CA TYR A 161 5.60 -9.03 -6.16
C TYR A 161 4.86 -7.88 -6.84
N LEU A 162 4.62 -7.98 -8.14
CA LEU A 162 4.09 -6.88 -8.94
C LEU A 162 2.59 -7.05 -9.23
N HIS A 163 1.85 -5.95 -9.05
CA HIS A 163 0.51 -5.76 -9.58
C HIS A 163 0.61 -4.90 -10.83
N TYR A 164 -0.14 -5.25 -11.87
CA TYR A 164 -0.08 -4.52 -13.13
C TYR A 164 -1.38 -4.65 -13.92
N GLY A 165 -1.60 -3.72 -14.84
CA GLY A 165 -2.76 -3.76 -15.73
C GLY A 165 -2.73 -2.69 -16.83
N PRO A 166 -3.42 -2.91 -17.96
CA PRO A 166 -4.12 -4.14 -18.32
C PRO A 166 -3.13 -5.26 -18.67
N MET A 167 -3.62 -6.51 -18.71
CA MET A 167 -2.82 -7.63 -19.20
C MET A 167 -2.68 -7.51 -20.73
N LEU A 168 -1.45 -7.41 -21.21
CA LEU A 168 -1.14 -7.23 -22.64
C LEU A 168 -0.35 -8.43 -23.18
N THR A 169 -0.54 -8.73 -24.47
CA THR A 169 0.41 -9.56 -25.21
C THR A 169 1.62 -8.70 -25.57
N ILE A 170 2.72 -8.86 -24.82
CA ILE A 170 3.92 -8.03 -24.99
C ILE A 170 4.79 -8.57 -26.14
N ASP A 171 4.97 -7.73 -27.15
CA ASP A 171 5.99 -7.88 -28.19
C ASP A 171 7.33 -7.30 -27.70
N PRO A 172 8.44 -8.09 -27.65
CA PRO A 172 9.74 -7.62 -27.17
C PRO A 172 10.30 -6.39 -27.88
N ASP A 173 10.06 -6.26 -29.18
CA ASP A 173 10.70 -5.25 -30.03
C ASP A 173 9.96 -3.90 -30.00
N LYS A 174 8.69 -3.93 -29.60
CA LYS A 174 7.85 -2.73 -29.45
C LYS A 174 8.23 -1.93 -28.21
N THR A 175 7.99 -0.63 -28.29
CA THR A 175 8.10 0.29 -27.17
C THR A 175 6.70 0.56 -26.62
N TYR A 176 6.56 0.58 -25.30
CA TYR A 176 5.31 0.86 -24.59
C TYR A 176 5.52 2.00 -23.60
N ARG A 177 4.49 2.83 -23.42
CA ARG A 177 4.43 3.80 -22.32
C ARG A 177 3.89 3.12 -21.09
N VAL A 178 4.67 3.11 -20.01
CA VAL A 178 4.35 2.43 -18.76
C VAL A 178 4.27 3.44 -17.63
N GLY A 179 3.15 3.45 -16.89
CA GLY A 179 3.02 4.16 -15.62
C GLY A 179 3.54 3.29 -14.47
N ILE A 180 4.52 3.76 -13.71
CA ILE A 180 5.18 2.96 -12.69
C ILE A 180 5.40 3.79 -11.42
N ILE A 181 5.26 3.19 -10.25
CA ILE A 181 5.60 3.89 -9.01
C ILE A 181 7.09 4.28 -9.02
N ASP A 182 7.40 5.52 -8.65
CA ASP A 182 8.76 6.08 -8.69
C ASP A 182 9.82 5.21 -7.99
N TYR A 183 9.46 4.60 -6.86
CA TYR A 183 10.34 3.71 -6.10
C TYR A 183 10.92 2.59 -6.96
N LEU A 184 10.13 1.99 -7.86
CA LEU A 184 10.60 0.93 -8.75
C LEU A 184 11.67 1.41 -9.72
N LEU A 185 11.60 2.67 -10.18
CA LEU A 185 12.62 3.28 -11.05
C LEU A 185 13.91 3.65 -10.32
N THR A 186 13.98 3.50 -9.01
CA THR A 186 15.26 3.71 -8.29
C THR A 186 16.18 2.48 -8.41
N GLY A 187 15.64 1.34 -8.86
CA GLY A 187 16.33 0.05 -8.83
C GLY A 187 16.66 -0.44 -7.42
N SER A 188 15.94 0.04 -6.40
CA SER A 188 16.13 -0.40 -5.01
C SER A 188 15.26 -1.61 -4.64
N GLU A 189 14.27 -1.94 -5.46
CA GLU A 189 13.44 -3.13 -5.26
C GLU A 189 14.27 -4.40 -5.51
N MET A 190 14.01 -5.42 -4.68
CA MET A 190 14.75 -6.67 -4.73
C MET A 190 14.60 -7.32 -6.11
N ASN A 191 15.74 -7.74 -6.67
CA ASN A 191 15.87 -8.36 -8.00
C ASN A 191 15.52 -7.44 -9.19
N LEU A 192 15.17 -6.17 -8.94
CA LEU A 192 14.89 -5.16 -9.97
C LEU A 192 15.96 -4.07 -10.03
N GLN A 193 17.22 -4.37 -9.69
CA GLN A 193 18.30 -3.37 -9.65
C GLN A 193 18.65 -2.78 -11.02
N PHE A 194 18.25 -3.46 -12.09
CA PHE A 194 18.37 -2.99 -13.46
C PHE A 194 17.30 -1.96 -13.85
N LEU A 195 16.22 -1.80 -13.07
CA LEU A 195 15.12 -0.89 -13.38
C LEU A 195 15.45 0.53 -12.92
N LYS A 196 16.23 1.23 -13.74
CA LYS A 196 16.71 2.59 -13.48
C LYS A 196 16.60 3.44 -14.75
N PRO A 197 16.55 4.79 -14.65
CA PRO A 197 16.37 5.67 -15.80
C PRO A 197 17.44 5.53 -16.89
N ASP A 198 18.63 5.06 -16.53
CA ASP A 198 19.79 4.86 -17.41
C ASP A 198 19.82 3.47 -18.08
N ASN A 199 18.84 2.60 -17.80
CA ASN A 199 18.73 1.32 -18.48
C ASN A 199 18.55 1.55 -20.00
N PRO A 200 19.37 0.92 -20.87
CA PRO A 200 19.34 1.18 -22.31
C PRO A 200 18.03 0.78 -23.01
N LEU A 201 17.20 -0.03 -22.35
CA LEU A 201 15.87 -0.42 -22.85
C LEU A 201 14.76 0.55 -22.44
N ILE A 202 15.07 1.58 -21.64
CA ILE A 202 14.20 2.74 -21.39
C ILE A 202 14.55 3.82 -22.40
N THR A 203 13.65 4.09 -23.34
CA THR A 203 13.88 5.04 -24.43
C THR A 203 13.49 6.47 -24.05
N LYS A 204 12.64 6.64 -23.04
CA LYS A 204 12.22 7.96 -22.55
C LYS A 204 11.77 7.90 -21.09
N VAL A 205 12.15 8.89 -20.31
CA VAL A 205 11.61 9.12 -18.97
C VAL A 205 10.91 10.46 -18.96
N TYR A 206 9.61 10.46 -18.65
CA TYR A 206 8.85 11.70 -18.56
C TYR A 206 9.22 12.45 -17.26
N PRO A 207 9.14 13.80 -17.25
CA PRO A 207 9.34 14.58 -16.04
C PRO A 207 8.44 14.11 -14.91
N GLU A 208 8.96 14.15 -13.69
CA GLU A 208 8.15 13.87 -12.50
C GLU A 208 7.06 14.92 -12.33
N VAL A 209 5.85 14.46 -12.07
CA VAL A 209 4.72 15.33 -11.82
C VAL A 209 4.68 15.65 -10.33
N THR A 210 4.87 16.92 -9.97
CA THR A 210 4.87 17.37 -8.56
C THR A 210 3.66 18.24 -8.21
N ASP A 211 2.84 18.58 -9.20
CA ASP A 211 1.58 19.30 -8.97
C ASP A 211 0.56 18.37 -8.31
N LYS A 212 0.17 18.70 -7.07
CA LYS A 212 -0.85 17.97 -6.30
C LYS A 212 -2.23 17.96 -6.97
N ASN A 213 -2.45 18.87 -7.92
CA ASN A 213 -3.66 18.88 -8.75
C ASN A 213 -3.66 17.79 -9.83
N ASP A 214 -2.54 17.13 -10.07
CA ASP A 214 -2.43 15.99 -10.97
C ASP A 214 -2.40 14.67 -10.16
N PRO A 215 -3.25 13.68 -10.48
CA PRO A 215 -3.29 12.41 -9.77
C PRO A 215 -1.96 11.64 -9.79
N ARG A 216 -1.07 11.90 -10.76
CA ARG A 216 0.23 11.23 -10.85
C ARG A 216 1.23 11.68 -9.79
N SER A 217 0.99 12.81 -9.12
CA SER A 217 1.91 13.33 -8.11
C SER A 217 2.02 12.47 -6.85
N ASP A 218 0.98 11.68 -6.55
CA ASP A 218 0.97 10.75 -5.43
C ASP A 218 -0.06 9.64 -5.70
N ILE A 219 0.36 8.38 -5.63
CA ILE A 219 -0.53 7.23 -5.83
C ILE A 219 -1.76 7.26 -4.91
N ARG A 220 -1.65 7.83 -3.71
CA ARG A 220 -2.79 8.00 -2.79
C ARG A 220 -3.80 9.00 -3.35
N LEU A 221 -3.33 10.10 -3.94
CA LEU A 221 -4.20 11.08 -4.61
C LEU A 221 -4.87 10.47 -5.85
N ALA A 222 -4.15 9.62 -6.61
CA ALA A 222 -4.75 8.86 -7.71
C ALA A 222 -5.94 8.01 -7.23
N ILE A 223 -5.77 7.28 -6.11
CA ILE A 223 -6.82 6.43 -5.53
C ILE A 223 -8.00 7.28 -5.02
N ILE A 224 -7.72 8.34 -4.27
CA ILE A 224 -8.77 9.23 -3.73
C ILE A 224 -9.63 9.78 -4.88
N ARG A 225 -9.00 10.28 -5.95
CA ARG A 225 -9.71 10.83 -7.11
C ARG A 225 -10.47 9.77 -7.88
N TYR A 226 -9.89 8.59 -8.04
CA TYR A 226 -10.56 7.47 -8.71
C TYR A 226 -11.82 7.00 -7.96
N LEU A 227 -11.79 6.98 -6.63
CA LEU A 227 -12.91 6.55 -5.78
C LEU A 227 -13.99 7.62 -5.60
N THR A 228 -13.64 8.90 -5.74
CA THR A 228 -14.56 10.04 -5.52
C THR A 228 -15.06 10.70 -6.80
N LYS A 229 -14.78 10.10 -7.96
CA LYS A 229 -15.31 10.52 -9.26
C LYS A 229 -16.83 10.36 -9.39
#